data_AF-A0A382IEE8-F1
#
_entry.id   AF-A0A382IEE8-F1
#
_cell.length_a   1.000
_cell.length_b   1.000
_cell.length_c   1.000
_cell.angle_alpha   90.00
_cell.angle_beta   90.00
_cell.angle_gamma   90.00
#
_symmetry.space_group_name_H-M   'P 1'
#
loop_
_entity.id
_entity.type
_entity.pdbx_description
1 polymer ?
#
loop_
_entity_poly.entity_id
_entity_poly.type
_entity_poly.pdbx_seq_one_letter_code
_entity_poly.pdbx_strand_id
1 'polypeptide(L)' 'VTQTRQYHLVTLGCPKNEVDSDKLAGTLVADGMVSTDRVEDAELIVVNTCAF' A
#
# COMPACT_ATOMS: atom_id res chain seq x y z
N VAL A 1 10.76 20.68 7.29
CA VAL A 1 10.23 19.45 7.92
C VAL A 1 9.97 18.48 6.78
N THR A 2 10.70 17.38 6.69
CA THR A 2 10.37 16.33 5.71
C THR A 2 9.18 15.58 6.28
N GLN A 3 7.99 15.77 5.71
CA GLN A 3 6.79 15.11 6.19
C GLN A 3 6.82 13.65 5.71
N THR A 4 6.69 12.70 6.64
CA THR A 4 6.57 11.28 6.33
C THR A 4 5.20 11.02 5.74
N ARG A 5 5.13 10.56 4.49
CA ARG A 5 3.85 10.30 3.81
C ARG A 5 3.28 8.94 4.21
N GLN A 6 1.98 8.89 4.48
CA GLN A 6 1.30 7.64 4.84
C GLN A 6 0.60 6.99 3.64
N TYR A 7 0.64 5.66 3.56
CA TYR A 7 -0.11 4.91 2.57
C TYR A 7 -0.98 3.82 3.21
N HIS A 8 -2.09 3.49 2.55
CA HIS A 8 -2.93 2.34 2.88
C HIS A 8 -3.05 1.44 1.66
N LEU A 9 -2.92 0.12 1.86
CA LEU A 9 -2.92 -0.84 0.77
C LEU A 9 -4.03 -1.87 0.97
N VAL A 10 -4.99 -1.87 0.04
CA VAL A 10 -6.13 -2.77 0.01
C VAL A 10 -5.83 -3.88 -0.99
N THR A 11 -5.72 -5.10 -0.51
CA THR A 11 -5.52 -6.28 -1.34
C THR A 11 -6.83 -7.02 -1.52
N LEU A 12 -7.23 -7.20 -2.79
CA LEU A 12 -8.40 -7.97 -3.19
C LEU A 12 -8.00 -9.01 -4.23
N GLY A 13 -8.79 -10.08 -4.36
CA GLY A 13 -8.59 -11.10 -5.38
C GLY A 13 -7.97 -12.38 -4.83
N CYS A 14 -6.87 -12.83 -5.45
CA CYS A 14 -6.26 -14.13 -5.17
C CYS A 14 -4.92 -14.01 -4.42
N PRO A 15 -4.32 -15.12 -3.95
CA PRO A 15 -3.04 -15.09 -3.23
C PRO A 15 -1.88 -14.46 -4.01
N LYS A 16 -1.95 -14.40 -5.34
CA LYS A 16 -0.98 -13.66 -6.15
C LYS A 16 -0.98 -12.17 -5.81
N ASN A 17 -2.16 -11.61 -5.53
CA ASN A 17 -2.30 -10.21 -5.17
C ASN A 17 -1.72 -9.92 -3.79
N GLU A 18 -1.79 -10.86 -2.84
CA GLU A 18 -1.10 -10.72 -1.54
C GLU A 18 0.42 -10.63 -1.74
N VAL A 19 1.01 -11.53 -2.53
CA VAL A 19 2.45 -11.50 -2.83
C VAL A 19 2.86 -10.22 -3.57
N ASP A 20 2.04 -9.75 -4.51
CA ASP A 20 2.32 -8.50 -5.23
C ASP A 20 2.14 -7.27 -4.33
N SER A 21 1.19 -7.31 -3.39
CA SER A 21 0.98 -6.29 -2.36
C SER A 21 2.16 -6.19 -1.38
N ASP A 22 2.77 -7.30 -0.98
CA ASP A 22 3.99 -7.30 -0.17
C ASP A 22 5.15 -6.60 -0.90
N LYS A 23 5.29 -6.83 -2.21
CA LYS A 23 6.29 -6.14 -3.03
C LYS A 23 6.02 -4.64 -3.10
N LEU A 24 4.76 -4.26 -3.35
CA LEU A 24 4.35 -2.85 -3.38
C LEU A 24 4.64 -2.16 -2.04
N ALA A 25 4.31 -2.80 -0.91
CA ALA A 25 4.61 -2.30 0.43
C ALA A 25 6.13 -2.09 0.62
N GLY A 26 6.95 -3.05 0.19
CA GLY A 26 8.41 -2.94 0.23
C GLY A 26 8.94 -1.74 -0.57
N THR A 27 8.41 -1.49 -1.77
CA THR A 27 8.77 -0.33 -2.59
C THR A 27 8.38 0.98 -1.90
N LEU A 28 7.16 1.09 -1.37
CA LEU A 28 6.68 2.30 -0.71
C LEU A 28 7.48 2.63 0.56
N VAL A 29 7.87 1.60 1.32
CA VAL A 29 8.75 1.77 2.50
C VAL A 29 10.16 2.21 2.08
N ALA A 30 10.71 1.65 1.00
CA ALA A 30 12.01 2.06 0.47
C ALA A 30 12.02 3.53 0.00
N ASP A 31 10.87 4.04 -0.47
CA ASP A 31 10.65 5.44 -0.84
C ASP A 31 10.37 6.36 0.37
N GLY A 32 10.44 5.82 1.60
CA GLY A 32 10.29 6.57 2.85
C GLY A 32 8.84 6.81 3.29
N MET A 33 7.87 6.09 2.71
CA MET A 33 6.48 6.11 3.16
C MET A 33 6.26 5.14 4.32
N VAL A 34 5.20 5.39 5.10
CA VAL A 34 4.80 4.55 6.24
C VAL A 34 3.39 3.99 6.01
N SER A 35 3.19 2.71 6.30
CA SER A 35 1.86 2.10 6.21
C SER A 35 0.96 2.58 7.34
N THR A 36 -0.32 2.82 7.04
CA THR A 36 -1.37 3.04 8.03
C THR A 36 -2.51 2.06 7.80
N ASP A 37 -3.15 1.61 8.88
CA ASP A 37 -4.37 0.78 8.83
C ASP A 37 -5.63 1.64 8.70
N ARG A 38 -5.51 2.95 8.85
CA ARG A 38 -6.61 3.91 8.79
C ARG A 38 -6.60 4.62 7.44
N VAL A 39 -7.64 4.37 6.65
CA VAL A 39 -7.80 4.96 5.30
C VAL A 39 -7.79 6.49 5.35
N GLU A 40 -8.38 7.06 6.40
CA GLU A 40 -8.46 8.51 6.62
C GLU A 40 -7.10 9.17 6.90
N ASP A 41 -6.10 8.40 7.36
CA ASP A 41 -4.76 8.91 7.65
C ASP A 41 -3.83 8.78 6.42
N ALA A 42 -4.28 8.11 5.36
CA ALA A 42 -3.49 7.82 4.17
C ALA A 42 -3.52 8.97 3.14
N GLU A 43 -2.35 9.37 2.67
CA GLU A 43 -2.19 10.30 1.55
C GLU A 43 -2.21 9.57 0.19
N LEU A 44 -1.94 8.25 0.21
CA LEU A 44 -2.03 7.36 -0.93
C LEU A 44 -2.80 6.10 -0.55
N ILE A 45 -3.81 5.76 -1.34
CA ILE A 45 -4.53 4.49 -1.23
C ILE A 45 -4.26 3.66 -2.47
N VAL A 46 -3.74 2.45 -2.29
CA VAL A 46 -3.51 1.49 -3.37
C VAL A 46 -4.52 0.36 -3.25
N VAL A 47 -5.32 0.13 -4.30
CA VAL A 47 -6.24 -1.01 -4.37
C VAL A 47 -5.68 -1.99 -5.39
N ASN A 48 -5.09 -3.09 -4.91
CA ASN A 48 -4.57 -4.16 -5.75
C ASN A 48 -5.63 -5.23 -5.95
N THR A 49 -6.23 -5.29 -7.13
CA THR A 49 -7.33 -6.22 -7.46
C THR A 49 -7.08 -6.92 -8.79
N CYS A 50 -7.76 -8.04 -9.03
CA CYS A 50 -7.72 -8.74 -10.30
C CYS A 50 -8.64 -8.08 -11.32
N ALA A 51 -8.25 -8.10 -12.59
CA ALA A 51 -9.05 -7.63 -13.72
C ALA A 51 -9.47 -8.81 -14.61
N PHE A 52 -10.17 -9.81 -14.03
CA PHE A 52 -10.49 -11.15 -14.58
C PHE A 52 -9.43 -12.22 -14.36
#